data_AF-A0A9E7KAE8-F1
#
_entry.id   AF-A0A9E7KAE8-F1
#
_cell.length_a   1.000
_cell.length_b   1.000
_cell.length_c   1.000
_cell.angle_alpha   90.00
_cell.angle_beta   90.00
_cell.angle_gamma   90.00
#
_symmetry.space_group_name_H-M   'P 1'
#
loop_
_entity.id
_entity.type
_entity.pdbx_description
1 polymer ?
#
loop_
_entity_poly.entity_id
_entity_poly.type
_entity_poly.pdbx_seq_one_letter_code
_entity_poly.pdbx_strand_id
1 'polypeptide(L)'
;MSGEHTLLSTEIVNRGIEASGPDAGSPTFSVRVRRRLPDFLQSVNLKYVKLGYHYLISHAVYLATIPVLVVVFSAEVGSLSREELWRKMREETSYDLATVLAFFSVLAFTIAVYFMSKPRPIYLVDFACYRPSDDLKASNAEFIEMARKSSKFDEESLSFQSRILKSSGIGDETYVPKSVFSTGNCATMKEGRAEASMAMFSALDELFEKCRVRPKDVGVLVVNCSLFNPTPSSPP
;
A
#
# COMPACT_ATOMS: atom_id res chain seq x y z
N MET A 1 -29.37 12.68 2.38
CA MET A 1 -29.58 12.13 3.74
C MET A 1 -28.59 10.99 3.95
N SER A 2 -27.96 10.96 5.12
CA SER A 2 -27.02 9.95 5.66
C SER A 2 -25.58 10.46 5.75
N GLY A 3 -25.22 10.95 6.95
CA GLY A 3 -23.87 11.36 7.27
C GLY A 3 -23.74 12.01 8.66
N GLU A 4 -24.52 11.60 9.65
CA GLU A 4 -24.41 12.09 11.05
C GLU A 4 -24.37 10.92 12.04
N HIS A 5 -23.43 10.00 11.83
CA HIS A 5 -22.99 9.03 12.84
C HIS A 5 -21.50 8.84 12.51
N THR A 6 -20.50 9.28 13.27
CA THR A 6 -20.26 9.08 14.70
C THR A 6 -19.05 9.94 15.09
N LEU A 7 -19.21 10.93 15.97
CA LEU A 7 -18.10 11.66 16.63
C LEU A 7 -18.37 11.80 18.14
N LEU A 8 -18.73 10.68 18.77
CA LEU A 8 -18.93 10.62 20.22
C LEU A 8 -17.84 9.72 20.79
N SER A 9 -16.86 10.33 21.48
CA SER A 9 -15.90 9.57 22.29
C SER A 9 -16.54 9.39 23.67
N THR A 10 -16.85 8.15 24.03
CA THR A 10 -17.40 7.80 25.35
C THR A 10 -16.27 7.55 26.32
N GLU A 11 -16.20 8.36 27.38
CA GLU A 11 -15.34 8.10 28.53
C GLU A 11 -16.21 7.49 29.64
N ILE A 12 -15.89 6.25 30.02
CA ILE A 12 -16.59 5.54 31.09
C ILE A 12 -15.91 5.92 32.40
N VAL A 13 -16.58 6.72 33.22
CA VAL A 13 -16.09 7.07 34.56
C VAL A 13 -16.72 6.11 35.56
N ASN A 14 -15.88 5.24 36.14
CA ASN A 14 -16.29 4.29 37.16
C ASN A 14 -16.42 5.01 38.52
N ARG A 15 -17.63 5.02 39.11
CA ARG A 15 -17.89 5.68 40.40
C ARG A 15 -17.83 4.76 41.60
N GLY A 16 -17.54 3.47 41.40
CA GLY A 16 -17.52 2.49 42.49
C GLY A 16 -18.93 2.08 42.94
N ILE A 17 -19.02 1.48 44.13
CA ILE A 17 -20.27 0.96 44.71
C ILE A 17 -20.75 1.94 45.78
N GLU A 18 -21.92 2.54 45.58
CA GLU A 18 -22.53 3.42 46.58
C GLU A 18 -23.13 2.60 47.73
N ALA A 19 -22.86 3.02 48.97
CA ALA A 19 -23.21 2.28 50.19
C ALA A 19 -24.67 2.46 50.64
N SER A 20 -25.43 3.38 50.04
CA SER A 20 -26.83 3.62 50.37
C SER A 20 -27.59 4.33 49.24
N GLY A 21 -28.87 4.02 49.08
CA GLY A 21 -29.72 4.46 47.97
C GLY A 21 -30.46 3.29 47.31
N PRO A 22 -31.42 3.55 46.40
CA PRO A 22 -32.21 2.50 45.73
C PRO A 22 -31.37 1.50 44.92
N ASP A 23 -30.14 1.89 44.54
CA ASP A 23 -29.21 1.09 43.74
C ASP A 23 -27.94 0.65 44.51
N ALA A 24 -27.98 0.71 45.85
CA ALA A 24 -26.86 0.37 46.73
C ALA A 24 -26.40 -1.09 46.52
N GLY A 25 -25.09 -1.28 46.32
CA GLY A 25 -24.50 -2.60 46.03
C GLY A 25 -24.34 -2.93 44.53
N SER A 26 -24.85 -2.10 43.61
CA SER A 26 -24.63 -2.27 42.17
C SER A 26 -23.50 -1.36 41.65
N PRO A 27 -22.66 -1.83 40.69
CA PRO A 27 -21.62 -0.99 40.09
C PRO A 27 -22.26 0.09 39.20
N THR A 28 -22.20 1.34 39.62
CA THR A 28 -22.70 2.49 38.83
C THR A 28 -21.57 3.10 38.00
N PHE A 29 -21.79 3.22 36.69
CA PHE A 29 -20.90 3.94 35.79
C PHE A 29 -21.64 5.10 35.12
N SER A 30 -20.95 6.21 34.92
CA SER A 30 -21.50 7.37 34.19
C SER A 30 -20.74 7.54 32.88
N VAL A 31 -21.47 7.66 31.77
CA VAL A 31 -20.88 7.90 30.45
C VAL A 31 -20.93 9.40 30.17
N ARG A 32 -19.77 10.05 30.19
CA ARG A 32 -19.67 11.48 29.86
C ARG A 32 -19.34 11.63 28.38
N VAL A 33 -20.27 12.19 27.62
CA VAL A 33 -20.09 12.42 26.18
C VAL A 33 -19.50 13.82 25.96
N ARG A 34 -18.20 13.91 25.66
CA ARG A 34 -17.57 15.17 25.25
C ARG A 34 -17.69 15.33 23.73
N ARG A 35 -18.21 16.47 23.27
CA ARG A 35 -18.07 16.91 21.87
C ARG A 35 -16.60 17.31 21.67
N ARG A 36 -15.80 16.50 20.95
CA ARG A 36 -14.48 16.96 20.47
C ARG A 36 -14.70 18.11 19.49
N LEU A 37 -13.97 19.21 19.64
CA LEU A 37 -13.90 20.23 18.59
C LEU A 37 -13.28 19.60 17.34
N PRO A 38 -13.82 19.89 16.14
CA PRO A 38 -13.26 19.39 14.90
C PRO A 38 -11.84 19.91 14.73
N ASP A 39 -10.90 18.99 14.56
CA ASP A 39 -9.50 19.31 14.30
C ASP A 39 -9.37 19.73 12.83
N PHE A 40 -9.52 21.04 12.57
CA PHE A 40 -9.54 21.59 11.20
C PHE A 40 -8.22 21.40 10.44
N LEU A 41 -7.13 20.99 11.10
CA LEU A 41 -5.86 20.64 10.46
C LEU A 41 -5.88 19.24 9.81
N GLN A 42 -6.87 18.40 10.13
CA GLN A 42 -7.03 17.06 9.55
C GLN A 42 -8.07 17.01 8.41
N SER A 43 -8.79 18.12 8.15
CA SER A 43 -9.83 18.21 7.11
C SER A 43 -9.28 18.48 5.71
N VAL A 44 -8.04 18.97 5.60
CA VAL A 44 -7.29 18.92 4.34
C VAL A 44 -6.85 17.48 4.16
N ASN A 45 -7.53 16.79 3.24
CA ASN A 45 -7.20 15.44 2.80
C ASN A 45 -5.69 15.39 2.49
N LEU A 46 -4.87 14.90 3.43
CA LEU A 46 -3.42 14.71 3.25
C LEU A 46 -3.12 13.90 1.98
N LYS A 47 -4.09 13.08 1.55
CA LYS A 47 -4.12 12.38 0.26
C LYS A 47 -4.05 13.34 -0.94
N TYR A 48 -4.83 14.42 -0.95
CA TYR A 48 -4.79 15.44 -2.02
C TYR A 48 -3.57 16.36 -1.89
N VAL A 49 -3.10 16.63 -0.68
CA VAL A 49 -1.85 17.40 -0.49
C VAL A 49 -0.67 16.61 -1.03
N LYS A 50 -0.54 15.32 -0.68
CA LYS A 50 0.53 14.46 -1.18
C LYS A 50 0.45 14.24 -2.69
N LEU A 51 -0.77 14.10 -3.24
CA LEU A 51 -0.98 14.00 -4.68
C LEU A 51 -0.65 15.31 -5.40
N GLY A 52 -1.05 16.45 -4.83
CA GLY A 52 -0.75 17.79 -5.33
C GLY A 52 0.73 18.09 -5.33
N TYR A 53 1.46 17.79 -4.24
CA TYR A 53 2.92 17.89 -4.19
C TYR A 53 3.59 16.95 -5.17
N HIS A 54 3.13 15.70 -5.29
CA HIS A 54 3.68 14.77 -6.27
C HIS A 54 3.49 15.27 -7.70
N TYR A 55 2.30 15.80 -8.03
CA TYR A 55 2.02 16.37 -9.34
C TYR A 55 2.82 17.64 -9.60
N LEU A 56 2.91 18.53 -8.61
CA LEU A 56 3.67 19.77 -8.67
C LEU A 56 5.15 19.48 -8.86
N ILE A 57 5.75 18.57 -8.11
CA ILE A 57 7.18 18.20 -8.24
C ILE A 57 7.43 17.49 -9.56
N SER A 58 6.55 16.57 -9.95
CA SER A 58 6.67 15.83 -11.22
C SER A 58 6.57 16.75 -12.45
N HIS A 59 5.76 17.81 -12.38
CA HIS A 59 5.55 18.76 -13.47
C HIS A 59 6.20 20.14 -13.23
N ALA A 60 7.00 20.30 -12.17
CA ALA A 60 7.59 21.59 -11.76
C ALA A 60 8.44 22.19 -12.88
N VAL A 61 9.14 21.31 -13.60
CA VAL A 61 9.96 21.67 -14.76
C VAL A 61 9.09 22.35 -15.82
N TYR A 62 8.00 21.70 -16.23
CA TYR A 62 7.07 22.28 -17.21
C TYR A 62 6.43 23.58 -16.72
N LEU A 63 6.01 23.62 -15.45
CA LEU A 63 5.42 24.81 -14.84
C LEU A 63 6.40 25.99 -14.78
N ALA A 64 7.70 25.75 -14.65
CA ALA A 64 8.72 26.79 -14.64
C ALA A 64 9.15 27.18 -16.08
N THR A 65 9.21 26.23 -17.00
CA THR A 65 9.77 26.46 -18.35
C THR A 65 8.76 27.05 -19.33
N ILE A 66 7.48 26.67 -19.22
CA ILE A 66 6.42 27.19 -20.10
C ILE A 66 6.27 28.72 -19.96
N PRO A 67 6.20 29.32 -18.76
CA PRO A 67 6.11 30.77 -18.62
C PRO A 67 7.33 31.50 -19.19
N VAL A 68 8.54 30.96 -19.00
CA VAL A 68 9.77 31.55 -19.56
C VAL A 68 9.72 31.53 -21.09
N LEU A 69 9.30 30.41 -21.69
CA LEU A 69 9.13 30.32 -23.14
C LEU A 69 8.05 31.29 -23.64
N VAL A 70 6.93 31.42 -22.93
CA VAL A 70 5.85 32.37 -23.28
C VAL A 70 6.32 33.82 -23.20
N VAL A 71 7.12 34.19 -22.19
CA VAL A 71 7.68 35.55 -22.06
C VAL A 71 8.69 35.85 -23.16
N VAL A 72 9.55 34.89 -23.50
CA VAL A 72 10.52 35.05 -24.60
C VAL A 72 9.78 35.17 -25.94
N PHE A 73 8.78 34.32 -26.20
CA PHE A 73 7.97 34.40 -27.42
C PHE A 73 7.14 35.69 -27.50
N SER A 74 6.57 36.17 -26.39
CA SER A 74 5.77 37.39 -26.40
C SER A 74 6.61 38.66 -26.56
N ALA A 75 7.84 38.67 -26.02
CA ALA A 75 8.81 39.73 -26.26
C ALA A 75 9.25 39.78 -27.74
N GLU A 76 9.48 38.63 -28.36
CA GLU A 76 9.80 38.54 -29.79
C GLU A 76 8.61 38.99 -30.66
N VAL A 77 7.40 38.47 -30.41
CA VAL A 77 6.19 38.81 -31.18
C VAL A 77 5.75 40.27 -31.00
N GLY A 78 5.98 40.87 -29.83
CA GLY A 78 5.73 42.30 -29.58
C GLY A 78 6.70 43.24 -30.31
N SER A 79 7.84 42.73 -30.78
CA SER A 79 8.86 43.49 -31.53
C SER A 79 8.71 43.40 -33.06
N LEU A 80 7.71 42.63 -33.55
CA LEU A 80 7.50 42.34 -34.97
C LEU A 80 6.83 43.52 -35.73
N SER A 81 7.54 44.64 -35.84
CA SER A 81 7.45 45.48 -37.04
C SER A 81 8.39 44.89 -38.09
N ARG A 82 7.84 44.40 -39.21
CA ARG A 82 8.59 43.76 -40.31
C ARG A 82 9.75 44.63 -40.82
N GLU A 83 9.64 45.95 -40.68
CA GLU A 83 10.66 46.91 -41.14
C GLU A 83 11.81 47.09 -40.15
N GLU A 84 11.56 46.99 -38.84
CA GLU A 84 12.63 47.03 -37.82
C GLU A 84 13.44 45.74 -37.80
N LEU A 85 12.80 44.61 -38.14
CA LEU A 85 13.41 43.28 -38.21
C LEU A 85 14.42 43.18 -39.37
N TRP A 86 14.13 43.77 -40.53
CA TRP A 86 15.06 43.85 -41.67
C TRP A 86 16.25 44.80 -41.42
N ARG A 87 16.07 45.83 -40.59
CA ARG A 87 17.14 46.77 -40.21
C ARG A 87 18.05 46.18 -39.14
N LYS A 88 17.49 45.55 -38.10
CA LYS A 88 18.25 44.85 -37.05
C LYS A 88 19.06 43.66 -37.58
N MET A 89 18.47 42.85 -38.48
CA MET A 89 19.16 41.73 -39.14
C MET A 89 20.43 42.16 -39.91
N ARG A 90 20.52 43.44 -40.32
CA ARG A 90 21.65 43.96 -41.10
C ARG A 90 22.79 44.53 -40.24
N GLU A 91 22.56 44.86 -38.97
CA GLU A 91 23.55 45.50 -38.08
C GLU A 91 23.93 44.67 -36.83
N GLU A 92 23.14 43.68 -36.41
CA GLU A 92 23.29 43.00 -35.11
C GLU A 92 23.65 41.49 -35.19
N THR A 93 24.65 41.11 -36.00
CA THR A 93 25.12 39.70 -36.09
C THR A 93 25.52 39.09 -34.73
N SER A 94 25.92 39.92 -33.76
CA SER A 94 26.35 39.46 -32.42
C SER A 94 25.20 39.13 -31.46
N TYR A 95 24.02 39.75 -31.62
CA TYR A 95 22.87 39.52 -30.75
C TYR A 95 22.09 38.27 -31.16
N ASP A 96 22.03 37.97 -32.45
CA ASP A 96 21.39 36.76 -32.98
C ASP A 96 22.09 35.49 -32.47
N LEU A 97 23.43 35.48 -32.47
CA LEU A 97 24.21 34.36 -31.92
C LEU A 97 23.98 34.17 -30.41
N ALA A 98 23.95 35.26 -29.64
CA ALA A 98 23.71 35.20 -28.20
C ALA A 98 22.29 34.68 -27.86
N THR A 99 21.28 35.12 -28.59
CA THR A 99 19.88 34.67 -28.42
C THR A 99 19.72 33.20 -28.82
N VAL A 100 20.32 32.77 -29.93
CA VAL A 100 20.32 31.37 -30.36
C VAL A 100 21.01 30.48 -29.31
N LEU A 101 22.18 30.88 -28.82
CA LEU A 101 22.89 30.14 -27.76
C LEU A 101 22.09 30.08 -26.45
N ALA A 102 21.41 31.18 -26.07
CA ALA A 102 20.53 31.22 -24.91
C ALA A 102 19.37 30.24 -25.07
N PHE A 103 18.70 30.22 -26.23
CA PHE A 103 17.62 29.28 -26.51
C PHE A 103 18.09 27.81 -26.45
N PHE A 104 19.23 27.50 -27.08
CA PHE A 104 19.81 26.15 -27.00
C PHE A 104 20.19 25.76 -25.57
N SER A 105 20.71 26.70 -24.77
CA SER A 105 21.04 26.44 -23.37
C SER A 105 19.81 26.15 -22.51
N VAL A 106 18.72 26.91 -22.72
CA VAL A 106 17.44 26.69 -22.04
C VAL A 106 16.85 25.36 -22.49
N LEU A 107 16.85 25.07 -23.79
CA LEU A 107 16.36 23.80 -24.33
C LEU A 107 17.16 22.61 -23.77
N ALA A 108 18.48 22.67 -23.80
CA ALA A 108 19.34 21.62 -23.24
C ALA A 108 19.12 21.44 -21.73
N PHE A 109 18.99 22.54 -20.98
CA PHE A 109 18.69 22.52 -19.55
C PHE A 109 17.32 21.89 -19.29
N THR A 110 16.27 22.29 -20.02
CA THR A 110 14.92 21.72 -19.85
C THR A 110 14.89 20.22 -20.16
N ILE A 111 15.58 19.79 -21.22
CA ILE A 111 15.73 18.37 -21.58
C ILE A 111 16.48 17.61 -20.47
N ALA A 112 17.61 18.14 -19.99
CA ALA A 112 18.41 17.51 -18.94
C ALA A 112 17.60 17.36 -17.65
N VAL A 113 16.91 18.42 -17.22
CA VAL A 113 16.05 18.38 -16.04
C VAL A 113 14.88 17.42 -16.25
N TYR A 114 14.24 17.39 -17.42
CA TYR A 114 13.19 16.41 -17.72
C TYR A 114 13.65 14.96 -17.56
N PHE A 115 14.82 14.61 -18.08
CA PHE A 115 15.39 13.26 -17.93
C PHE A 115 15.81 12.95 -16.49
N MET A 116 16.34 13.93 -15.75
CA MET A 116 16.72 13.76 -14.34
C MET A 116 15.52 13.68 -13.39
N SER A 117 14.42 14.37 -13.70
CA SER A 117 13.18 14.37 -12.92
C SER A 117 12.29 13.17 -13.18
N LYS A 118 12.52 12.41 -14.26
CA LYS A 118 11.71 11.25 -14.58
C LYS A 118 11.91 10.16 -13.51
N PRO A 119 10.84 9.70 -12.84
CA PRO A 119 10.97 8.64 -11.84
C PRO A 119 11.52 7.39 -12.52
N ARG A 120 12.49 6.74 -11.87
CA ARG A 120 13.05 5.49 -12.39
C ARG A 120 11.96 4.42 -12.37
N PRO A 121 11.65 3.78 -13.50
CA PRO A 121 10.65 2.73 -13.54
C PRO A 121 11.09 1.54 -12.68
N ILE A 122 10.14 0.99 -11.92
CA ILE A 122 10.35 -0.22 -11.10
C ILE A 122 9.69 -1.37 -11.85
N TYR A 123 10.43 -2.46 -12.02
CA TYR A 123 9.98 -3.63 -12.77
C TYR A 123 9.88 -4.84 -11.84
N LEU A 124 8.83 -5.64 -12.04
CA LEU A 124 8.78 -6.99 -11.52
C LEU A 124 9.61 -7.87 -12.44
N VAL A 125 10.75 -8.36 -11.95
CA VAL A 125 11.66 -9.20 -12.74
C VAL A 125 11.16 -10.63 -12.81
N ASP A 126 10.74 -11.19 -11.68
CA ASP A 126 10.25 -12.57 -11.59
C ASP A 126 9.34 -12.76 -10.37
N PHE A 127 8.67 -13.91 -10.31
CA PHE A 127 7.88 -14.35 -9.16
C PHE A 127 8.00 -15.87 -8.97
N ALA A 128 7.84 -16.30 -7.73
CA ALA A 128 7.76 -17.70 -7.35
C ALA A 128 6.69 -17.88 -6.28
N CYS A 129 6.02 -19.03 -6.33
CA CYS A 129 4.96 -19.39 -5.40
C CYS A 129 5.26 -20.78 -4.86
N TYR A 130 5.27 -20.91 -3.53
CA TYR A 130 5.37 -22.22 -2.91
C TYR A 130 4.13 -23.06 -3.23
N ARG A 131 4.35 -24.22 -3.85
CA ARG A 131 3.34 -25.27 -4.00
C ARG A 131 3.60 -26.36 -2.95
N PRO A 132 2.70 -26.57 -1.99
CA PRO A 132 2.84 -27.65 -1.03
C PRO A 132 2.72 -29.02 -1.71
N SER A 133 3.20 -30.07 -1.04
CA SER A 133 3.06 -31.45 -1.51
C SER A 133 1.59 -31.89 -1.48
N ASP A 134 1.24 -32.85 -2.35
CA ASP A 134 -0.13 -33.36 -2.50
C ASP A 134 -0.62 -34.11 -1.23
N ASP A 135 0.27 -34.44 -0.28
CA ASP A 135 -0.11 -34.91 1.07
C ASP A 135 -0.94 -33.90 1.87
N LEU A 136 -0.92 -32.62 1.47
CA LEU A 136 -1.67 -31.53 2.08
C LEU A 136 -2.94 -31.16 1.32
N LYS A 137 -3.20 -31.81 0.19
CA LYS A 137 -4.38 -31.55 -0.63
C LYS A 137 -5.61 -32.16 0.03
N ALA A 138 -6.70 -31.38 0.12
CA ALA A 138 -7.98 -31.84 0.63
C ALA A 138 -9.13 -31.37 -0.26
N SER A 139 -10.08 -32.27 -0.48
CA SER A 139 -11.38 -31.94 -1.05
C SER A 139 -12.31 -31.27 -0.04
N ASN A 140 -13.34 -30.58 -0.53
CA ASN A 140 -14.35 -29.99 0.34
C ASN A 140 -15.07 -31.04 1.19
N ALA A 141 -15.26 -32.25 0.65
CA ALA A 141 -15.89 -33.36 1.36
C ALA A 141 -15.00 -33.87 2.50
N GLU A 142 -13.72 -34.12 2.24
CA GLU A 142 -12.74 -34.54 3.25
C GLU A 142 -12.60 -33.50 4.36
N PHE A 143 -12.58 -32.21 4.02
CA PHE A 143 -12.52 -31.14 5.00
C PHE A 143 -13.71 -31.17 5.97
N ILE A 144 -14.94 -31.33 5.46
CA ILE A 144 -16.15 -31.42 6.30
C ILE A 144 -16.14 -32.70 7.15
N GLU A 145 -15.67 -33.81 6.60
CA GLU A 145 -15.55 -35.06 7.35
C GLU A 145 -14.54 -34.94 8.49
N MET A 146 -13.39 -34.30 8.25
CA MET A 146 -12.40 -34.02 9.30
C MET A 146 -12.95 -33.07 10.37
N ALA A 147 -13.65 -32.01 9.97
CA ALA A 147 -14.31 -31.11 10.90
C ALA A 147 -15.32 -31.87 11.79
N ARG A 148 -16.09 -32.81 11.22
CA ARG A 148 -16.99 -33.69 11.97
C ARG A 148 -16.25 -34.60 12.95
N LYS A 149 -15.15 -35.24 12.51
CA LYS A 149 -14.31 -36.11 13.35
C LYS A 149 -13.64 -35.37 14.52
N SER A 150 -13.41 -34.06 14.37
CA SER A 150 -12.83 -33.25 15.45
C SER A 150 -13.74 -33.09 16.66
N SER A 151 -15.05 -33.36 16.51
CA SER A 151 -16.09 -33.14 17.54
C SER A 151 -16.13 -31.71 18.11
N LYS A 152 -15.54 -30.73 17.42
CA LYS A 152 -15.54 -29.31 17.80
C LYS A 152 -16.73 -28.52 17.23
N PHE A 153 -17.47 -29.12 16.30
CA PHE A 153 -18.55 -28.47 15.56
C PHE A 153 -19.81 -29.34 15.62
N ASP A 154 -20.96 -28.68 15.79
CA ASP A 154 -22.27 -29.29 15.67
C ASP A 154 -22.72 -29.38 14.20
N GLU A 155 -23.76 -30.16 13.92
CA GLU A 155 -24.22 -30.39 12.53
C GLU A 155 -24.77 -29.12 11.87
N GLU A 156 -25.32 -28.17 12.63
CA GLU A 156 -25.73 -26.88 12.05
C GLU A 156 -24.52 -26.08 11.55
N SER A 157 -23.44 -26.00 12.34
CA SER A 157 -22.18 -25.36 11.93
C SER A 157 -21.54 -26.07 10.75
N LEU A 158 -21.52 -27.41 10.73
CA LEU A 158 -20.99 -28.18 9.60
C LEU A 158 -21.79 -27.94 8.32
N SER A 159 -23.12 -27.85 8.42
CA SER A 159 -23.99 -27.51 7.28
C SER A 159 -23.69 -26.10 6.75
N PHE A 160 -23.43 -25.14 7.65
CA PHE A 160 -23.09 -23.77 7.30
C PHE A 160 -21.72 -23.70 6.62
N GLN A 161 -20.71 -24.37 7.17
CA GLN A 161 -19.37 -24.47 6.56
C GLN A 161 -19.45 -25.10 5.17
N SER A 162 -20.24 -26.17 4.99
CA SER A 162 -20.44 -26.80 3.68
C SER A 162 -21.08 -25.85 2.66
N ARG A 163 -22.05 -25.01 3.07
CA ARG A 163 -22.61 -23.97 2.20
C ARG A 163 -21.57 -22.92 1.81
N ILE A 164 -20.73 -22.50 2.76
CA ILE A 164 -19.63 -21.55 2.49
C ILE A 164 -18.64 -22.15 1.50
N LEU A 165 -18.20 -23.40 1.70
CA LEU A 165 -17.23 -24.04 0.81
C LEU A 165 -17.73 -24.07 -0.63
N LYS A 166 -19.01 -24.40 -0.84
CA LYS A 166 -19.65 -24.41 -2.16
C LYS A 166 -19.70 -23.03 -2.85
N SER A 167 -19.71 -21.94 -2.10
CA SER A 167 -19.75 -20.57 -2.65
C SER A 167 -18.41 -19.81 -2.56
N SER A 168 -17.40 -20.39 -1.92
CA SER A 168 -16.11 -19.74 -1.64
C SER A 168 -15.15 -19.67 -2.82
N GLY A 169 -15.39 -20.45 -3.89
CA GLY A 169 -14.44 -20.62 -5.00
C GLY A 169 -13.25 -21.52 -4.67
N ILE A 170 -13.26 -22.21 -3.52
CA ILE A 170 -12.25 -23.18 -3.11
C ILE A 170 -12.53 -24.53 -3.79
N GLY A 171 -11.61 -24.98 -4.64
CA GLY A 171 -11.70 -26.25 -5.35
C GLY A 171 -11.26 -27.44 -4.50
N ASP A 172 -11.55 -28.65 -4.99
CA ASP A 172 -11.21 -29.89 -4.29
C ASP A 172 -9.71 -30.25 -4.31
N GLU A 173 -8.88 -29.40 -4.93
CA GLU A 173 -7.42 -29.52 -4.93
C GLU A 173 -6.71 -28.48 -4.04
N THR A 174 -7.41 -28.00 -3.02
CA THR A 174 -6.87 -26.97 -2.13
C THR A 174 -5.94 -27.58 -1.09
N TYR A 175 -4.80 -26.93 -0.85
CA TYR A 175 -3.86 -27.34 0.18
C TYR A 175 -4.26 -26.73 1.52
N VAL A 176 -4.33 -27.55 2.57
CA VAL A 176 -4.62 -27.10 3.93
C VAL A 176 -3.48 -27.49 4.89
N PRO A 177 -3.23 -26.70 5.96
CA PRO A 177 -2.13 -26.97 6.88
C PRO A 177 -2.23 -28.35 7.57
N LYS A 178 -1.09 -28.96 7.92
CA LYS A 178 -1.04 -30.25 8.67
C LYS A 178 -1.81 -30.21 9.98
N SER A 179 -1.89 -29.03 10.60
CA SER A 179 -2.64 -28.82 11.84
C SER A 179 -4.14 -29.07 11.67
N VAL A 180 -4.69 -28.96 10.45
CA VAL A 180 -6.09 -29.29 10.14
C VAL A 180 -6.30 -30.81 10.05
N PHE A 181 -5.32 -31.52 9.49
CA PHE A 181 -5.38 -32.99 9.32
C PHE A 181 -5.01 -33.77 10.60
N SER A 182 -4.31 -33.15 11.53
CA SER A 182 -3.76 -33.83 12.69
C SER A 182 -4.83 -34.05 13.77
N THR A 183 -4.94 -35.28 14.27
CA THR A 183 -5.82 -35.62 15.40
C THR A 183 -5.33 -35.09 16.75
N GLY A 184 -4.06 -34.69 16.83
CA GLY A 184 -3.44 -34.08 18.02
C GLY A 184 -3.44 -32.56 17.99
N ASN A 185 -3.08 -31.93 19.13
CA ASN A 185 -2.93 -30.48 19.22
C ASN A 185 -1.64 -30.01 18.54
N CYS A 186 -1.64 -29.97 17.21
CA CYS A 186 -0.50 -29.54 16.39
C CYS A 186 -0.52 -28.03 16.06
N ALA A 187 -1.43 -27.26 16.67
CA ALA A 187 -1.49 -25.81 16.54
C ALA A 187 -0.50 -25.13 17.49
N THR A 188 0.79 -25.38 17.25
CA THR A 188 1.89 -24.95 18.11
C THR A 188 2.77 -23.93 17.38
N MET A 189 3.43 -23.04 18.13
CA MET A 189 4.33 -22.04 17.56
C MET A 189 5.51 -22.65 16.79
N LYS A 190 5.95 -23.86 17.17
CA LYS A 190 7.04 -24.56 16.49
C LYS A 190 6.61 -25.04 15.11
N GLU A 191 5.43 -25.66 14.99
CA GLU A 191 4.93 -26.15 13.70
C GLU A 191 4.51 -24.99 12.80
N GLY A 192 3.91 -23.93 13.34
CA GLY A 192 3.61 -22.71 12.59
C GLY A 192 4.88 -22.04 12.03
N ARG A 193 5.98 -22.03 12.81
CA ARG A 193 7.28 -21.56 12.32
C ARG A 193 7.80 -22.45 11.20
N ALA A 194 7.73 -23.77 11.36
CA ALA A 194 8.22 -24.71 10.36
C ALA A 194 7.48 -24.57 9.03
N GLU A 195 6.16 -24.42 9.07
CA GLU A 195 5.31 -24.20 7.90
C GLU A 195 5.65 -22.87 7.21
N ALA A 196 5.70 -21.77 7.96
CA ALA A 196 6.04 -20.45 7.41
C ALA A 196 7.44 -20.44 6.79
N SER A 197 8.45 -21.00 7.48
CA SER A 197 9.81 -21.11 6.97
C SER A 197 9.88 -21.96 5.71
N MET A 198 9.20 -23.11 5.67
CA MET A 198 9.17 -23.97 4.50
C MET A 198 8.56 -23.25 3.28
N ALA A 199 7.42 -22.56 3.47
CA ALA A 199 6.77 -21.82 2.40
C ALA A 199 7.63 -20.64 1.90
N MET A 200 8.20 -19.86 2.81
CA MET A 200 9.03 -18.70 2.47
C MET A 200 10.33 -19.12 1.79
N PHE A 201 11.08 -20.07 2.36
CA PHE A 201 12.37 -20.48 1.81
C PHE A 201 12.21 -21.19 0.47
N SER A 202 11.21 -22.07 0.31
CA SER A 202 10.98 -22.73 -0.99
C SER A 202 10.68 -21.71 -2.10
N ALA A 203 9.85 -20.70 -1.82
CA ALA A 203 9.56 -19.64 -2.79
C ALA A 203 10.79 -18.76 -3.07
N LEU A 204 11.59 -18.43 -2.05
CA LEU A 204 12.80 -17.63 -2.23
C LEU A 204 13.88 -18.37 -3.01
N ASP A 205 14.10 -19.66 -2.74
CA ASP A 205 15.08 -20.49 -3.43
C ASP A 205 14.76 -20.56 -4.93
N GLU A 206 13.50 -20.85 -5.27
CA GLU A 206 13.02 -20.86 -6.67
C GLU A 206 13.17 -19.47 -7.33
N LEU A 207 12.85 -18.39 -6.59
CA LEU A 207 12.98 -17.03 -7.10
C LEU A 207 14.44 -16.67 -7.40
N PHE A 208 15.37 -17.01 -6.50
CA PHE A 208 16.79 -16.74 -6.68
C PHE A 208 17.39 -17.58 -7.80
N GLU A 209 16.94 -18.83 -7.97
CA GLU A 209 17.33 -19.68 -9.08
C GLU A 209 16.91 -19.08 -10.43
N LYS A 210 15.65 -18.62 -10.54
CA LYS A 210 15.12 -17.98 -11.75
C LYS A 210 15.79 -16.64 -12.06
N CYS A 211 15.87 -15.75 -11.07
CA CYS A 211 16.43 -14.41 -11.23
C CYS A 211 17.96 -14.43 -11.42
N ARG A 212 18.64 -15.48 -10.96
CA ARG A 212 20.10 -15.56 -10.83
C ARG A 212 20.69 -14.41 -10.00
N VAL A 213 19.92 -13.91 -9.04
CA VAL A 213 20.32 -12.85 -8.11
C VAL A 213 20.83 -13.49 -6.82
N ARG A 214 21.96 -13.02 -6.30
CA ARG A 214 22.47 -13.50 -5.02
C ARG A 214 21.66 -12.85 -3.90
N PRO A 215 21.31 -13.59 -2.83
CA PRO A 215 20.59 -13.00 -1.69
C PRO A 215 21.27 -11.76 -1.10
N LYS A 216 22.61 -11.69 -1.15
CA LYS A 216 23.41 -10.54 -0.68
C LYS A 216 23.23 -9.26 -1.50
N ASP A 217 22.71 -9.37 -2.73
CA ASP A 217 22.45 -8.21 -3.60
C ASP A 217 21.05 -7.62 -3.36
N VAL A 218 20.23 -8.26 -2.52
CA VAL A 218 18.90 -7.76 -2.13
C VAL A 218 19.05 -6.71 -1.04
N GLY A 219 18.77 -5.44 -1.37
CA GLY A 219 18.87 -4.33 -0.41
C GLY A 219 17.64 -4.16 0.50
N VAL A 220 16.47 -4.66 0.09
CA VAL A 220 15.21 -4.49 0.82
C VAL A 220 14.40 -5.78 0.72
N LEU A 221 13.96 -6.29 1.88
CA LEU A 221 13.02 -7.41 1.98
C LEU A 221 11.73 -6.90 2.63
N VAL A 222 10.60 -7.13 1.97
CA VAL A 222 9.26 -6.81 2.48
C VAL A 222 8.53 -8.12 2.74
N VAL A 223 8.15 -8.36 4.00
CA VAL A 223 7.43 -9.57 4.42
C VAL A 223 6.05 -9.19 4.94
N ASN A 224 5.03 -9.92 4.51
CA ASN A 224 3.69 -9.84 5.06
C ASN A 224 3.24 -11.25 5.49
N CYS A 225 2.88 -11.41 6.75
CA CYS A 225 2.30 -12.63 7.28
C CYS A 225 1.23 -12.26 8.30
N SER A 226 0.06 -12.88 8.20
CA SER A 226 -1.04 -12.72 9.18
C SER A 226 -1.22 -13.97 10.05
N LEU A 227 -0.80 -15.13 9.56
CA LEU A 227 -1.02 -16.44 10.19
C LEU A 227 0.05 -16.79 11.22
N PHE A 228 1.26 -16.21 11.11
CA PHE A 228 2.37 -16.47 12.01
C PHE A 228 3.04 -15.16 12.43
N ASN A 229 2.73 -14.70 13.65
CA ASN A 229 3.20 -13.42 14.21
C ASN A 229 4.04 -13.66 15.49
N PRO A 230 5.23 -14.28 15.40
CA PRO A 230 6.10 -14.47 16.56
C PRO A 230 6.59 -13.11 17.10
N THR A 231 7.12 -13.06 18.32
CA THR A 231 7.91 -11.90 18.79
C THR A 231 9.35 -12.36 19.05
N PRO A 232 10.37 -11.73 18.44
CA PRO A 232 10.25 -10.73 17.36
C PRO A 232 9.56 -11.31 16.12
N SER A 233 8.92 -10.45 15.31
CA SER A 233 8.06 -10.78 14.15
C SER A 233 8.74 -11.55 13.02
N SER A 234 10.01 -11.87 13.19
CA SER A 234 10.85 -12.86 12.49
C SER A 234 12.24 -12.75 13.13
N PRO A 235 13.05 -13.81 13.25
CA PRO A 235 14.49 -13.66 13.48
C PRO A 235 15.21 -13.33 12.14
N PRO A 236 16.47 -12.85 12.18
CA PRO A 236 17.24 -12.39 11.02
C PRO A 236 17.50 -13.47 9.97
#